data_AF-A0A350DDM6-F1
#
_entry.id   AF-A0A350DDM6-F1
#
_cell.length_a   1.000
_cell.length_b   1.000
_cell.length_c   1.000
_cell.angle_alpha   90.00
_cell.angle_beta   90.00
_cell.angle_gamma   90.00
#
_symmetry.space_group_name_H-M   'P 1'
#
loop_
_entity.id
_entity.type
_entity.pdbx_description
1 polymer ?
#
loop_
_entity_poly.entity_id
_entity_poly.type
_entity_poly.pdbx_seq_one_letter_code
_entity_poly.pdbx_strand_id
1 'polypeptide(L)' 'GLDRQIEVLSQAFAEKHHALFLGRGAHYPIALEGALKLKEISYIHAEAYPAGELKHGPLA' A
#
# COMPACT_ATOMS: atom_id res chain seq x y z
N GLY A 1 6.01 -15.67 -13.32
CA GLY A 1 5.71 -14.33 -12.77
C GLY A 1 4.67 -14.45 -11.69
N LEU A 2 4.43 -13.38 -10.94
CA LEU A 2 3.36 -13.30 -9.94
C LEU A 2 2.05 -12.73 -10.53
N ASP A 3 2.02 -12.46 -11.84
CA ASP A 3 1.00 -11.65 -12.52
C ASP A 3 -0.42 -12.14 -12.24
N ARG A 4 -0.68 -13.44 -12.41
CA ARG A 4 -2.00 -14.04 -12.16
C ARG A 4 -2.42 -13.96 -10.69
N GLN A 5 -1.49 -14.07 -9.76
CA GLN A 5 -1.79 -14.00 -8.33
C GLN A 5 -2.12 -12.55 -7.92
N ILE A 6 -1.40 -11.58 -8.47
CA ILE A 6 -1.63 -10.15 -8.25
C ILE A 6 -2.98 -9.72 -8.86
N GLU A 7 -3.33 -10.22 -10.04
CA GLU A 7 -4.62 -9.95 -10.68
C GLU A 7 -5.81 -10.46 -9.84
N VAL A 8 -5.72 -11.68 -9.30
CA VAL A 8 -6.77 -12.20 -8.40
C VAL A 8 -6.84 -11.39 -7.11
N LEU A 9 -5.70 -10.98 -6.54
CA LEU A 9 -5.67 -10.16 -5.32
C LEU A 9 -6.29 -8.77 -5.55
N SER A 10 -6.09 -8.16 -6.72
CA SER A 10 -6.57 -6.80 -7.01
C SER A 10 -8.09 -6.70 -6.95
N GLN A 11 -8.82 -7.78 -7.21
CA GLN A 11 -10.27 -7.83 -7.08
C GLN A 11 -10.74 -7.50 -5.64
N ALA A 12 -9.96 -7.83 -4.62
CA ALA A 12 -10.27 -7.51 -3.23
C ALA A 12 -10.16 -5.99 -2.92
N PHE A 13 -9.55 -5.21 -3.80
CA PHE A 13 -9.37 -3.76 -3.66
C PHE A 13 -10.45 -2.94 -4.39
N ALA A 14 -11.28 -3.56 -5.24
CA ALA A 14 -12.25 -2.86 -6.10
C ALA A 14 -13.24 -1.97 -5.32
N GLU A 15 -13.62 -2.37 -4.11
CA GLU A 15 -14.53 -1.62 -3.22
C GLU A 15 -13.81 -0.92 -2.06
N LYS A 16 -12.47 -0.81 -2.10
CA LYS A 16 -11.68 -0.18 -1.04
C LYS A 16 -11.36 1.25 -1.42
N HIS A 17 -11.55 2.17 -0.47
CA HIS A 17 -11.22 3.58 -0.65
C HIS A 17 -9.89 3.97 -0.01
N HIS A 18 -9.35 3.13 0.88
CA HIS A 18 -8.09 3.39 1.58
C HIS A 18 -7.16 2.19 1.55
N ALA A 19 -5.86 2.43 1.43
CA ALA A 19 -4.81 1.43 1.49
C ALA A 19 -3.58 1.94 2.25
N LEU A 20 -2.97 1.07 3.05
CA LEU A 20 -1.72 1.35 3.76
C LEU A 20 -0.60 0.45 3.23
N PHE A 21 0.51 1.06 2.84
CA PHE A 21 1.73 0.38 2.43
C PHE A 21 2.78 0.47 3.53
N LEU A 22 3.34 -0.66 3.93
CA LEU A 22 4.26 -0.73 5.06
C LEU A 22 5.62 -1.20 4.59
N GLY A 23 6.67 -0.47 4.97
CA GLY A 23 8.05 -0.83 4.64
C GLY A 23 9.00 -0.57 5.79
N ARG A 24 10.12 -1.30 5.85
CA ARG A 24 11.18 -1.09 6.84
C ARG A 24 12.53 -0.98 6.15
N GLY A 25 13.39 -0.08 6.63
CA GLY A 25 14.72 0.13 6.07
C GLY A 25 14.63 0.41 4.57
N ALA A 26 15.39 -0.35 3.77
CA ALA A 26 15.43 -0.20 2.32
C ALA A 26 14.08 -0.45 1.60
N HIS A 27 13.12 -1.12 2.23
CA HIS A 27 11.79 -1.35 1.63
C HIS A 27 10.82 -0.18 1.87
N TYR A 28 11.13 0.78 2.74
CA TYR A 28 10.26 1.93 2.95
C TYR A 28 10.08 2.81 1.70
N PRO A 29 11.15 3.13 0.93
CA PRO A 29 11.00 3.78 -0.38
C PRO A 29 10.12 2.99 -1.37
N ILE A 30 10.16 1.65 -1.32
CA ILE A 30 9.29 0.81 -2.17
C ILE A 30 7.83 0.94 -1.75
N ALA A 31 7.55 0.97 -0.44
CA ALA A 31 6.20 1.20 0.07
C ALA A 31 5.66 2.58 -0.34
N LEU A 32 6.50 3.62 -0.29
CA LEU A 32 6.16 4.98 -0.75
C LEU A 32 5.77 4.98 -2.23
N GLU A 33 6.57 4.35 -3.09
CA GLU A 33 6.28 4.27 -4.52
C GLU A 33 5.00 3.46 -4.81
N GLY A 34 4.79 2.34 -4.09
CA GLY A 34 3.56 1.55 -4.21
C GLY A 34 2.31 2.34 -3.86
N ALA A 35 2.33 3.09 -2.75
CA ALA A 35 1.23 3.98 -2.37
C ALA A 35 1.03 5.12 -3.38
N LEU A 36 2.12 5.68 -3.92
CA LEU A 36 2.06 6.71 -4.95
C LEU A 36 1.37 6.20 -6.21
N LYS A 37 1.79 5.04 -6.72
CA LYS A 37 1.23 4.48 -7.94
C LYS A 37 -0.22 4.07 -7.76
N LEU A 38 -0.57 3.43 -6.63
CA LEU A 38 -1.95 3.04 -6.39
C LEU A 38 -2.88 4.26 -6.37
N LYS A 39 -2.48 5.36 -5.70
CA LYS A 39 -3.31 6.59 -5.68
C LYS A 39 -3.47 7.21 -7.06
N GLU A 40 -2.40 7.23 -7.85
CA GLU A 40 -2.36 7.90 -9.14
C GLU A 40 -3.27 7.22 -10.18
N ILE A 41 -3.30 5.89 -10.19
CA ILE A 41 -3.99 5.12 -11.24
C ILE A 41 -5.39 4.65 -10.86
N SER A 42 -5.67 4.48 -9.56
CA SER A 42 -6.93 3.89 -9.09
C SER A 42 -7.80 4.84 -8.29
N TYR A 43 -7.27 6.02 -7.92
CA TYR A 43 -7.91 6.99 -7.02
C TYR A 43 -8.21 6.45 -5.60
N ILE A 44 -7.74 5.24 -5.26
CA ILE A 44 -7.74 4.75 -3.88
C ILE A 44 -6.80 5.62 -3.06
N HIS A 45 -7.27 6.14 -1.93
CA HIS A 45 -6.42 6.90 -1.01
C HIS A 45 -5.36 5.99 -0.40
N ALA A 46 -4.13 6.12 -0.87
CA ALA A 46 -3.03 5.27 -0.44
C ALA A 46 -1.91 6.07 0.22
N GLU A 47 -1.47 5.59 1.38
CA GLU A 47 -0.38 6.15 2.16
C GLU A 47 0.64 5.07 2.51
N ALA A 48 1.89 5.49 2.75
CA ALA A 48 2.95 4.58 3.18
C ALA A 48 3.57 5.01 4.50
N TYR A 49 3.86 4.05 5.36
CA TYR A 49 4.43 4.27 6.69
C TYR A 49 5.64 3.38 6.94
N PRO A 50 6.64 3.85 7.73
CA PRO A 50 7.65 2.98 8.26
C PRO A 50 6.98 1.97 9.20
N ALA A 51 7.23 0.67 9.01
CA ALA A 51 6.55 -0.38 9.78
C ALA A 51 6.77 -0.26 11.31
N GLY A 52 7.86 0.38 11.74
CA GLY A 52 8.14 0.63 13.16
C GLY A 52 7.27 1.70 13.82
N GLU A 53 6.63 2.57 13.03
CA GLU A 53 5.83 3.69 13.53
C GLU A 53 4.34 3.38 13.69
N LEU A 54 3.86 2.24 13.18
CA LEU A 54 2.45 1.85 13.32
C LEU A 54 1.97 1.81 14.77
N LYS A 55 2.82 1.32 15.68
CA LYS A 55 2.56 1.27 17.12
C LYS A 55 2.66 2.63 17.84
N HIS A 56 3.19 3.64 17.16
CA HIS A 56 3.38 5.00 17.68
C HIS A 56 2.57 6.05 16.89
N GLY A 57 1.77 5.61 15.91
CA GLY A 57 0.96 6.42 15.01
C GLY A 57 -0.29 5.67 14.54
N PRO A 58 -0.70 5.73 13.26
CA PRO A 58 -2.08 5.86 12.73
C PRO A 58 -3.00 4.62 12.82
N LEU A 59 -2.82 3.78 13.84
CA LEU A 59 -3.76 2.71 14.20
C LEU A 59 -4.93 3.20 15.09
N ALA A 60 -5.18 4.51 15.13
CA ALA A 60 -6.28 5.15 15.86
C ALA A 60 -7.43 5.51 14.91
#